data_AF-A0A957U3C5-F1
#
_entry.id   AF-A0A957U3C5-F1
#
_cell.length_a   1.000
_cell.length_b   1.000
_cell.length_c   1.000
_cell.angle_alpha   90.00
_cell.angle_beta   90.00
_cell.angle_gamma   90.00
#
_symmetry.space_group_name_H-M   'P 1'
#
loop_
_entity.id
_entity.type
_entity.pdbx_description
1 polymer ?
#
loop_
_entity_poly.entity_id
_entity_poly.type
_entity_poly.pdbx_seq_one_letter_code
_entity_poly.pdbx_strand_id
1 'polypeptide(L)' 'MLALVGSGEYLPPMEAVDRELLRRLPGPPRVVCLPTASGAEDPARAAYWSELGVAHFQRLDVPVTAV' A
#
# COMPACT_ATOMS: atom_id res chain seq x y z
N MET A 1 -3.78 -15.72 1.03
CA MET A 1 -4.86 -14.84 0.51
C MET A 1 -4.24 -13.88 -0.49
N LEU A 2 -4.99 -13.47 -1.52
CA LEU A 2 -4.52 -12.58 -2.58
C LEU A 2 -5.68 -11.68 -3.03
N ALA A 3 -5.41 -10.40 -3.23
CA ALA A 3 -6.31 -9.47 -3.92
C ALA A 3 -5.67 -9.05 -5.25
N LEU A 4 -6.45 -9.11 -6.32
CA LEU A 4 -6.08 -8.60 -7.64
C LEU A 4 -6.94 -7.36 -7.90
N VAL A 5 -6.29 -6.21 -8.04
CA VAL A 5 -6.96 -4.90 -8.10
C VAL A 5 -6.68 -4.29 -9.46
N GLY A 6 -7.73 -3.78 -10.13
CA GLY A 6 -7.58 -3.15 -11.44
C GLY A 6 -7.03 -1.72 -11.38
N SER A 7 -7.36 -0.97 -10.32
CA SER A 7 -6.91 0.42 -10.10
C SER A 7 -7.32 0.92 -8.72
N GLY A 8 -6.73 2.03 -8.28
CA GLY A 8 -7.24 2.84 -7.17
C GLY A 8 -6.57 2.52 -5.83
N GLU A 9 -5.39 1.93 -5.89
CA GLU A 9 -4.52 1.70 -4.74
C GLU A 9 -4.44 2.96 -3.87
N TYR A 10 -4.51 2.73 -2.56
CA TYR A 10 -4.38 3.75 -1.52
C TYR A 10 -5.51 4.80 -1.46
N LEU A 11 -6.44 4.82 -2.41
CA LEU A 11 -7.62 5.70 -2.38
C LEU A 11 -8.65 5.23 -1.34
N PRO A 12 -9.55 6.11 -0.86
CA PRO A 12 -10.53 5.76 0.16
C PRO A 12 -11.36 4.49 -0.11
N PRO A 13 -11.80 4.18 -1.36
CA PRO A 13 -12.53 2.95 -1.64
C PRO A 13 -11.73 1.66 -1.37
N MET A 14 -10.40 1.69 -1.44
CA MET A 14 -9.55 0.52 -1.24
C MET A 14 -9.35 0.14 0.23
N GLU A 15 -9.65 1.04 1.16
CA GLU A 15 -9.47 0.78 2.59
C GLU A 15 -10.21 -0.47 3.08
N ALA A 16 -11.41 -0.75 2.56
CA ALA A 16 -12.16 -1.94 2.93
C ALA A 16 -11.43 -3.23 2.52
N VAL A 17 -10.79 -3.22 1.36
CA VAL A 17 -9.99 -4.35 0.86
C VAL A 17 -8.74 -4.49 1.71
N ASP A 18 -8.02 -3.40 1.95
CA ASP A 18 -6.79 -3.40 2.74
C ASP A 18 -7.03 -3.87 4.18
N ARG A 19 -8.10 -3.39 4.83
CA ARG A 19 -8.49 -3.86 6.17
C ARG A 19 -8.82 -5.34 6.20
N GLU A 20 -9.54 -5.83 5.20
CA GLU A 20 -9.83 -7.27 5.11
C GLU A 20 -8.55 -8.09 4.91
N LEU A 21 -7.60 -7.59 4.11
CA LEU A 21 -6.31 -8.26 3.93
C LEU A 21 -5.54 -8.36 5.24
N LEU A 22 -5.44 -7.25 5.97
CA LEU A 22 -4.73 -7.14 7.25
C LEU A 22 -5.37 -8.03 8.32
N ARG A 23 -6.70 -8.08 8.39
CA ARG A 23 -7.47 -8.87 9.37
C ARG A 23 -7.20 -10.37 9.29
N ARG A 24 -6.81 -10.91 8.13
CA ARG A 24 -6.55 -12.35 7.99
C ARG A 24 -5.11 -12.76 8.24
N LEU A 25 -4.23 -11.82 8.57
CA LEU A 25 -2.86 -12.17 8.95
C LEU A 25 -2.87 -12.82 10.35
N PRO A 26 -2.08 -13.89 10.57
CA PRO A 26 -2.07 -14.62 11.84
C PRO A 26 -1.34 -13.88 12.99
N GLY A 27 -0.82 -12.68 12.74
CA GLY A 27 -0.06 -11.88 13.71
C GLY A 27 -0.11 -10.39 13.38
N PRO A 28 0.65 -9.54 14.13
CA PRO A 28 0.64 -8.09 13.92
C PRO A 28 0.95 -7.73 12.46
N PRO A 29 0.03 -7.03 11.77
CA PRO A 29 0.21 -6.72 10.36
C PRO A 29 1.38 -5.76 10.15
N ARG A 30 2.11 -5.95 9.05
CA ARG A 30 3.15 -5.03 8.55
C ARG A 30 3.01 -4.94 7.04
N VAL A 31 3.20 -3.75 6.49
CA VAL A 31 3.02 -3.50 5.06
C VAL A 31 4.34 -3.05 4.42
N VAL A 32 4.57 -3.54 3.20
CA VAL A 32 5.65 -3.07 2.33
C VAL A 32 5.04 -2.55 1.04
N CYS A 33 5.38 -1.32 0.66
CA CYS A 33 5.00 -0.72 -0.62
C CYS A 33 6.16 -0.86 -1.61
N LEU A 34 5.90 -1.45 -2.79
CA LEU A 34 6.90 -1.70 -3.83
C LEU A 34 6.48 -0.97 -5.13
N PRO A 35 6.82 0.32 -5.30
CA PRO A 35 6.46 1.12 -6.47
C PRO A 35 7.36 0.83 -7.69
N THR A 36 7.98 -0.36 -7.75
CA THR A 36 8.94 -0.74 -8.80
C THR A 36 8.37 -0.66 -10.21
N ALA A 37 7.05 -0.83 -10.37
CA ALA A 37 6.36 -0.62 -11.64
C ALA A 37 6.51 0.80 -12.19
N SER A 38 6.59 1.81 -11.30
CA SER A 38 6.86 3.21 -11.66
C SER A 38 8.35 3.56 -11.69
N GLY A 39 9.24 2.60 -11.43
CA GLY A 39 10.68 2.84 -11.31
C GLY A 39 11.40 3.16 -12.63
N ALA A 40 10.75 2.89 -13.77
CA ALA A 40 11.24 3.30 -15.09
C ALA A 40 10.74 4.69 -15.52
N GLU A 41 9.87 5.31 -14.71
CA GLU A 41 9.40 6.68 -14.92
C GLU A 41 10.36 7.69 -14.29
N ASP A 42 9.93 8.95 -14.21
CA ASP A 42 10.65 9.97 -13.44
C ASP A 42 10.81 9.51 -11.97
N PRO A 43 12.00 9.65 -11.35
CA PRO A 43 12.22 9.27 -9.95
C PRO A 43 11.20 9.88 -8.96
N ALA A 44 10.66 11.06 -9.27
CA ALA A 44 9.60 11.69 -8.48
C ALA A 44 8.30 10.87 -8.46
N ARG A 45 8.05 10.03 -9.47
CA ARG A 45 6.88 9.12 -9.51
C ARG A 45 7.02 7.98 -8.52
N ALA A 46 8.18 7.33 -8.46
CA ALA A 46 8.43 6.29 -7.47
C ALA A 46 8.34 6.85 -6.04
N ALA A 47 8.88 8.05 -5.81
CA ALA A 47 8.75 8.75 -4.52
C ALA A 47 7.28 9.08 -4.19
N TYR A 48 6.54 9.64 -5.14
CA TYR A 48 5.12 9.95 -4.98
C TYR A 48 4.30 8.71 -4.57
N TRP A 49 4.49 7.57 -5.24
CA TRP A 49 3.80 6.33 -4.90
C TRP A 49 4.19 5.79 -3.53
N SER A 50 5.47 5.92 -3.16
CA SER A 50 5.98 5.56 -1.83
C SER A 50 5.30 6.36 -0.74
N GLU A 51 5.25 7.68 -0.89
CA GLU A 51 4.63 8.60 0.05
C GLU A 51 3.13 8.34 0.20
N LEU A 52 2.45 8.11 -0.92
CA LEU A 52 1.01 7.88 -0.94
C LEU A 52 0.63 6.54 -0.28
N GLY A 53 1.43 5.48 -0.51
CA GLY A 53 1.29 4.20 0.19
C GLY A 53 1.56 4.31 1.69
N VAL A 54 2.63 5.00 2.08
CA VAL A 54 2.97 5.24 3.50
C VAL A 54 1.86 6.01 4.20
N ALA A 55 1.38 7.12 3.62
CA ALA A 55 0.32 7.93 4.20
C ALA A 55 -0.99 7.12 4.37
N HIS A 56 -1.34 6.29 3.39
CA HIS A 56 -2.53 5.44 3.48
C HIS A 56 -2.45 4.46 4.66
N PHE A 57 -1.37 3.68 4.77
CA PHE A 57 -1.27 2.65 5.82
C PHE A 57 -0.97 3.22 7.21
N GLN A 58 -0.32 4.38 7.30
CA GLN A 58 -0.23 5.14 8.55
C GLN A 58 -1.61 5.53 9.09
N ARG A 59 -2.54 5.96 8.22
CA ARG A 59 -3.93 6.26 8.61
C ARG A 59 -4.72 5.02 9.06
N LEU A 60 -4.25 3.82 8.71
CA LEU A 60 -4.82 2.56 9.18
C LEU A 60 -4.16 2.05 10.47
N ASP A 61 -3.24 2.81 11.06
CA ASP A 61 -2.44 2.44 12.24
C ASP A 61 -1.61 1.17 12.04
N VAL A 62 -1.07 0.96 10.83
CA VAL A 62 -0.24 -0.21 10.50
C VAL A 62 1.20 0.21 10.20
N PRO A 63 2.22 -0.47 10.77
CA PRO A 63 3.60 -0.27 10.40
C PRO A 63 3.82 -0.50 8.90
N VAL A 64 4.36 0.50 8.21
CA VAL A 64 4.57 0.50 6.77
C VAL A 64 6.00 0.91 6.41
N THR A 65 6.54 0.34 5.33
CA THR A 65 7.82 0.73 4.73
C THR A 65 7.68 0.75 3.23
N ALA A 66 8.19 1.78 2.56
CA ALA A 66 8.34 1.81 1.11
C ALA A 66 9.80 1.55 0.73
N VAL A 67 10.03 0.85 -0.38
CA VAL A 67 11.36 0.41 -0.86
C VAL A 67 11.57 0.80 -2.30
#